data_AF-A0A392PRY6-F1
#
_entry.id   AF-A0A392PRY6-F1
#
_cell.length_a   1.000
_cell.length_b   1.000
_cell.length_c   1.000
_cell.angle_alpha   90.00
_cell.angle_beta   90.00
_cell.angle_gamma   90.00
#
_symmetry.space_group_name_H-M   'P 1'
#
loop_
_entity.id
_entity.type
_entity.pdbx_description
1 polymer ?
#
loop_
_entity_poly.entity_id
_entity_poly.type
_entity_poly.pdbx_seq_one_letter_code
_entity_poly.pdbx_strand_id
1 'polypeptide(L)' 'MDIVAKLLAVSQHRPRALCILSGTGTVSSVTLRQPASTSVSVTYEGRFQILCLSGSYLVAEDGG' A
#
# COMPACT_ATOMS: atom_id res chain seq x y z
N MET A 1 -3.34 -15.06 17.80
CA MET A 1 -2.11 -14.29 17.51
C MET A 1 -2.54 -12.97 16.93
N ASP A 2 -2.16 -11.87 17.57
CA ASP A 2 -2.64 -10.53 17.25
C ASP A 2 -1.72 -9.86 16.20
N ILE A 3 -2.30 -9.41 15.09
CA ILE A 3 -1.54 -8.80 13.99
C ILE A 3 -0.92 -7.47 14.39
N VAL A 4 -1.56 -6.76 15.33
CA VAL A 4 -1.06 -5.49 15.88
C VAL A 4 0.17 -5.75 16.74
N ALA A 5 0.16 -6.80 17.57
CA ALA A 5 1.32 -7.20 18.39
C ALA A 5 2.54 -7.57 17.53
N LYS A 6 2.31 -8.25 16.40
CA LYS A 6 3.39 -8.61 15.46
C LYS A 6 3.92 -7.38 14.70
N LEU A 7 3.03 -6.46 14.29
CA LEU A 7 3.41 -5.19 13.67
C LEU A 7 4.24 -4.32 14.64
N LEU A 8 3.83 -4.25 15.91
CA LEU A 8 4.57 -3.55 16.96
C LEU A 8 5.98 -4.11 17.12
N ALA A 9 6.10 -5.43 17.26
CA ALA A 9 7.39 -6.09 17.41
C ALA A 9 8.33 -5.79 16.22
N VAL A 10 7.82 -5.84 14.99
CA VAL A 10 8.60 -5.55 13.77
C VAL A 10 9.03 -4.08 13.71
N SER A 11 8.18 -3.15 14.14
CA SER A 11 8.51 -1.71 14.18
C SER A 11 9.58 -1.36 15.23
N GLN A 12 9.64 -2.09 16.34
CA GLN A 12 10.57 -1.82 17.44
C GLN A 12 12.00 -2.31 17.17
N HIS A 13 12.20 -3.21 16.20
CA HIS A 13 13.52 -3.78 15.92
C HIS A 13 14.43 -2.89 15.05
N ARG A 14 13.90 -1.91 14.28
CA ARG A 14 14.65 -0.87 13.52
C ARG A 14 13.74 0.30 13.11
N PRO A 15 14.28 1.52 12.87
CA PRO A 15 13.50 2.68 12.42
C PRO A 15 13.08 2.53 10.94
N ARG A 16 12.21 1.56 10.64
CA ARG A 16 11.58 1.41 9.33
C ARG A 16 10.22 2.09 9.41
N ALA A 17 10.02 3.20 8.69
CA ALA A 17 8.73 3.88 8.70
C ALA A 17 7.66 2.93 8.13
N LEU A 18 6.70 2.54 8.97
CA LEU A 18 5.58 1.67 8.64
C LEU A 18 4.32 2.55 8.58
N CYS A 19 3.80 2.78 7.37
CA CYS A 19 2.53 3.47 7.16
C CYS A 19 1.48 2.45 6.70
N ILE A 20 0.36 2.38 7.43
CA ILE A 20 -0.85 1.65 7.02
C ILE A 20 -1.82 2.68 6.46
N LEU A 21 -1.94 2.73 5.14
CA LEU A 21 -2.91 3.61 4.47
C LEU A 21 -4.25 2.90 4.39
N SER A 22 -5.30 3.56 4.86
CA SER A 22 -6.70 3.16 4.65
C SER A 22 -7.50 4.36 4.18
N GLY A 23 -8.56 4.13 3.41
CA GLY A 23 -9.42 5.19 2.88
C GLY A 23 -10.69 4.63 2.26
N THR A 24 -11.75 5.43 2.28
CA THR A 24 -13.04 5.12 1.67
C THR A 24 -13.51 6.30 0.84
N GLY A 25 -14.34 6.06 -0.18
CA GLY A 25 -14.84 7.11 -1.06
C GLY A 25 -15.10 6.61 -2.48
N THR A 26 -15.35 7.55 -3.40
CA THR A 26 -15.50 7.26 -4.83
C THR A 26 -14.41 7.92 -5.64
N VAL A 27 -13.88 7.22 -6.65
CA VAL A 27 -12.84 7.68 -7.56
C VAL A 27 -13.36 7.65 -9.00
N SER A 28 -12.87 8.57 -9.85
CA SER A 28 -13.26 8.67 -11.25
C SER A 28 -12.23 8.09 -12.23
N SER A 29 -11.00 7.87 -11.79
CA SER A 29 -9.89 7.35 -12.58
C SER A 29 -8.99 6.48 -11.70
N VAL A 30 -8.65 5.28 -12.19
CA VAL A 30 -7.85 4.29 -11.46
C VAL A 30 -6.78 3.72 -12.38
N THR A 31 -5.52 3.91 -12.00
CA THR A 31 -4.38 3.30 -12.71
C THR A 31 -3.86 2.10 -11.94
N LEU A 32 -3.96 0.91 -12.53
CA LEU A 32 -3.49 -0.33 -11.95
C LEU A 32 -2.23 -0.81 -12.66
N ARG A 33 -1.20 -1.19 -11.89
CA ARG A 33 -0.01 -1.88 -12.41
C ARG A 33 -0.09 -3.34 -12.03
N GLN A 34 -0.14 -4.23 -13.02
CA GLN A 34 -0.10 -5.67 -12.75
C GLN A 34 1.32 -6.10 -12.39
N PRO A 35 1.54 -6.80 -11.26
CA PRO A 35 2.88 -7.22 -10.84
C PRO A 35 3.62 -8.10 -11.86
N ALA A 36 2.88 -8.85 -12.68
CA ALA A 36 3.44 -9.72 -13.72
C ALA A 36 3.63 -9.02 -15.08
N SER A 37 3.16 -7.78 -15.26
CA SER A 37 3.38 -7.04 -16.50
C SER A 37 4.69 -6.26 -16.40
N THR A 38 5.58 -6.47 -17.38
CA THR A 38 6.93 -5.89 -17.37
C THR A 38 6.97 -4.39 -17.67
N SER A 39 5.84 -3.72 -17.87
CA SER A 39 5.82 -2.25 -18.10
C SER A 39 4.44 -1.59 -18.15
N VAL A 40 3.36 -2.34 -18.40
CA VAL A 40 2.06 -1.71 -18.72
C VAL A 40 1.21 -1.54 -17.46
N SER A 41 1.00 -0.29 -17.08
CA SER A 41 -0.13 0.12 -16.23
C SER A 41 -1.38 0.29 -17.08
N VAL A 42 -2.52 -0.14 -16.57
CA VAL A 42 -3.83 0.02 -17.20
C VAL A 42 -4.60 1.10 -16.45
N THR A 43 -5.11 2.09 -17.17
CA THR A 43 -5.96 3.15 -16.60
C THR A 43 -7.43 2.83 -16.89
N TYR A 44 -8.25 2.92 -15.85
CA TYR A 44 -9.70 2.73 -15.89
C TYR A 44 -10.37 4.06 -15.55
N GLU A 45 -11.16 4.58 -16.49
CA GLU A 45 -11.98 5.78 -16.31
C GLU A 45 -13.43 5.39 -16.01
N GLY A 46 -14.04 6.02 -15.01
CA GLY A 46 -15.39 5.73 -14.56
C GLY A 46 -15.56 5.94 -13.05
N ARG A 47 -16.80 5.92 -12.56
CA ARG A 47 -17.07 6.12 -11.13
C ARG A 47 -16.98 4.79 -10.38
N PHE A 48 -15.94 4.62 -9.59
CA PHE A 48 -15.72 3.43 -8.77
C PHE A 48 -15.81 3.77 -7.28
N GLN A 49 -16.38 2.87 -6.48
CA GLN A 49 -16.36 2.99 -5.03
C GLN A 49 -15.16 2.20 -4.48
N ILE A 50 -14.39 2.83 -3.60
CA ILE A 50 -13.33 2.14 -2.85
C ILE A 50 -14.01 1.26 -1.80
N LEU A 51 -14.07 -0.04 -2.09
CA LEU A 51 -14.57 -1.04 -1.13
C LEU A 51 -13.51 -1.35 -0.06
N CYS A 52 -12.24 -1.40 -0.46
CA CYS A 52 -11.10 -1.65 0.41
C CYS A 52 -9.84 -1.02 -0.21
N LEU A 53 -9.08 -0.29 0.61
CA LEU A 53 -7.75 0.22 0.27
C LEU A 53 -6.81 -0.15 1.42
N SER A 54 -5.79 -0.95 1.12
CA SER A 54 -4.79 -1.40 2.06
C SER A 54 -3.42 -1.35 1.40
N GLY A 55 -2.41 -0.90 2.14
CA GLY A 55 -1.03 -0.85 1.66
C GLY A 55 -0.05 -0.82 2.83
N SER A 56 1.19 -1.18 2.56
CA SER A 56 2.30 -1.04 3.50
C SER A 56 3.51 -0.46 2.78
N TYR A 57 4.27 0.37 3.48
CA TYR A 57 5.51 0.95 2.98
C TYR A 57 6.67 0.46 3.83
N LEU A 58 7.77 0.11 3.17
CA LEU A 58 9.05 -0.16 3.80
C LEU A 58 10.02 0.92 3.33
N VAL A 59 10.53 1.73 4.26
CA VAL A 59 11.70 2.58 3.99
C VAL A 59 12.85 1.66 3.61
N ALA A 60 13.33 1.80 2.37
CA ALA A 60 14.67 1.34 2.03
C ALA A 60 15.64 2.23 2.81
N GLU A 61 16.58 1.63 3.56
CA GLU A 61 17.68 2.42 4.10
C GLU A 61 18.48 2.91 2.90
N ASP A 62 18.34 4.19 2.57
CA ASP A 62 19.31 4.87 1.74
C ASP A 62 20.56 5.04 2.61
N GLY A 63 21.46 4.07 2.49
CA GLY A 63 22.70 4.01 3.24
C GLY A 63 23.88 3.87 2.29
N GLY A 64 24.40 5.02 1.84
CA GLY A 64 25.81 5.24 1.45
C GLY A 64 26.28 4.65 0.13
#